data_AF-A0A8J3R7Z9-F1
#
_entry.id   AF-A0A8J3R7Z9-F1
#
_cell.length_a   1.000
_cell.length_b   1.000
_cell.length_c   1.000
_cell.angle_alpha   90.00
_cell.angle_beta   90.00
_cell.angle_gamma   90.00
#
_symmetry.space_group_name_H-M   'P 1'
#
loop_
_entity.id
_entity.type
_entity.pdbx_description
1 polymer ?
#
loop_
_entity_poly.entity_id
_entity_poly.type
_entity_poly.pdbx_seq_one_letter_code
_entity_poly.pdbx_strand_id
1 'polypeptide(L)'
;MGVWDELTAEQYTVMINAVEEAYLNGVVYEYNRRVNGQVKVGDVLVARPISEDTVRSLIPRFAGVVADLLAMGWIEIREPHNGVWDEAAVMTEAEIASALADPDTWISHVDGDNRMVMLMTTDRWDQLVSG
;
A
#
# COMPACT_ATOMS: atom_id res chain seq x y z
N MET A 1 11.62 20.62 -8.34
CA MET A 1 10.72 19.53 -8.74
C MET A 1 11.29 18.30 -8.09
N GLY A 2 10.61 17.80 -7.06
CA GLY A 2 11.12 16.70 -6.23
C GLY A 2 10.70 15.35 -6.80
N VAL A 3 11.30 14.26 -6.30
CA VAL A 3 10.95 12.89 -6.72
C VAL A 3 9.44 12.60 -6.63
N TRP A 4 8.75 13.20 -5.66
CA TRP A 4 7.29 13.12 -5.52
C TRP A 4 6.50 13.64 -6.72
N ASP A 5 7.00 14.66 -7.42
CA ASP A 5 6.33 15.27 -8.58
C ASP A 5 6.42 14.38 -9.83
N GLU A 6 7.32 13.39 -9.82
CA GLU A 6 7.58 12.47 -10.94
C GLU A 6 6.80 11.15 -10.81
N LEU A 7 6.23 10.87 -9.64
CA LEU A 7 5.47 9.64 -9.39
C LEU A 7 4.12 9.65 -10.13
N THR A 8 3.72 8.50 -10.65
CA THR A 8 2.32 8.31 -11.07
C THR A 8 1.38 8.35 -9.86
N ALA A 9 0.07 8.49 -10.09
CA ALA A 9 -0.91 8.48 -9.01
C ALA A 9 -0.86 7.18 -8.17
N GLU A 10 -0.59 6.05 -8.82
CA GLU A 10 -0.46 4.74 -8.16
C GLU A 10 0.84 4.64 -7.35
N GLN A 11 1.98 5.02 -7.95
CA GLN A 11 3.27 5.05 -7.25
C GLN A 11 3.21 5.98 -6.05
N TYR A 12 2.65 7.17 -6.22
CA TYR A 12 2.43 8.12 -5.14
C TYR A 12 1.62 7.48 -4.02
N THR A 13 0.55 6.75 -4.35
CA THR A 13 -0.30 6.11 -3.35
C THR A 13 0.44 5.01 -2.58
N VAL A 14 1.24 4.19 -3.26
CA VAL A 14 2.05 3.18 -2.57
C VAL A 14 3.10 3.86 -1.67
N MET A 15 3.79 4.87 -2.18
CA MET A 15 4.84 5.58 -1.43
C MET A 15 4.30 6.31 -0.21
N ILE A 16 3.13 6.97 -0.29
CA ILE A 16 2.56 7.64 0.89
C ILE A 16 2.11 6.63 1.95
N ASN A 17 1.58 5.47 1.54
CA ASN A 17 1.27 4.39 2.49
C ASN A 17 2.55 3.83 3.13
N ALA A 18 3.65 3.71 2.39
CA ALA A 18 4.93 3.28 2.94
C ALA A 18 5.52 4.29 3.94
N VAL A 19 5.38 5.60 3.67
CA VAL A 19 5.79 6.67 4.60
C VAL A 19 4.92 6.69 5.86
N GLU A 20 3.64 6.37 5.72
CA GLU A 20 2.69 6.24 6.84
C GLU A 20 2.77 4.88 7.55
N GLU A 21 3.70 4.00 7.13
CA GLU A 21 3.89 2.65 7.68
C GLU A 21 2.59 1.81 7.67
N ALA A 22 1.82 1.98 6.59
CA ALA A 22 0.48 1.43 6.46
C ALA A 22 0.47 0.01 5.85
N TYR A 23 -0.67 -0.67 6.00
CA TYR A 23 -0.88 -2.00 5.45
C TYR A 23 -1.19 -1.99 3.95
N LEU A 24 -0.77 -3.04 3.26
CA LEU A 24 -0.99 -3.25 1.83
C LEU A 24 -2.49 -3.24 1.48
N ASN A 25 -3.34 -3.76 2.38
CA ASN A 25 -4.79 -3.76 2.22
C ASN A 25 -5.44 -2.36 2.30
N GLY A 26 -4.69 -1.30 2.61
CA GLY A 26 -5.15 0.08 2.56
C GLY A 26 -4.91 0.78 1.21
N VAL A 27 -3.95 0.31 0.43
CA VAL A 27 -3.41 1.02 -0.75
C VAL A 27 -4.48 1.30 -1.80
N VAL A 28 -5.27 0.30 -2.19
CA VAL A 28 -6.28 0.45 -3.25
C VAL A 28 -7.42 1.37 -2.81
N TYR A 29 -7.80 1.31 -1.53
CA TYR A 29 -8.82 2.18 -0.96
C TYR A 29 -8.35 3.63 -0.88
N GLU A 30 -7.08 3.84 -0.51
CA GLU A 30 -6.46 5.16 -0.47
C GLU A 30 -6.35 5.77 -1.89
N TYR A 31 -5.98 4.98 -2.88
CA TYR A 31 -5.98 5.41 -4.28
C TYR A 31 -7.38 5.83 -4.72
N ASN A 32 -8.39 5.01 -4.44
CA ASN A 32 -9.78 5.32 -4.79
C ASN A 32 -10.24 6.62 -4.11
N ARG A 33 -9.89 6.83 -2.84
CA ARG A 33 -10.19 8.06 -2.10
C ARG A 33 -9.59 9.30 -2.78
N ARG A 34 -8.36 9.19 -3.28
CA ARG A 34 -7.64 10.30 -3.96
C ARG A 34 -8.22 10.59 -5.34
N VAL A 35 -8.51 9.56 -6.13
CA VAL A 35 -8.97 9.72 -7.52
C VAL A 35 -10.45 10.04 -7.62
N ASN A 36 -11.29 9.36 -6.85
CA ASN A 36 -12.75 9.47 -6.94
C ASN A 36 -13.35 10.39 -5.85
N GLY A 37 -12.51 10.85 -4.92
CA GLY A 37 -12.88 11.80 -3.88
C GLY A 37 -13.78 11.24 -2.79
N GLN A 38 -14.39 12.15 -2.05
CA GLN A 38 -15.29 11.85 -0.93
C GLN A 38 -16.74 12.22 -1.30
N VAL A 39 -17.68 11.60 -0.60
CA VAL A 39 -19.12 11.93 -0.65
C VAL A 39 -19.60 12.34 0.72
N LYS A 40 -20.59 13.23 0.77
CA LYS A 40 -21.21 13.66 2.01
C LYS A 40 -22.30 12.65 2.41
N VAL A 41 -22.20 12.08 3.61
CA VAL A 41 -23.22 11.23 4.24
C VAL A 41 -23.63 11.90 5.55
N GLY A 42 -24.84 12.47 5.58
CA GLY A 42 -25.24 13.38 6.66
C GLY A 42 -24.36 14.63 6.66
N ASP A 43 -23.66 14.89 7.78
CA ASP A 43 -22.66 15.96 7.93
C ASP A 43 -21.21 15.48 7.88
N VAL A 44 -20.98 14.21 7.53
CA VAL A 44 -19.65 13.61 7.46
C VAL A 44 -19.24 13.43 6.00
N LEU A 45 -17.99 13.75 5.68
CA LEU A 45 -17.37 13.36 4.41
C LEU A 45 -16.78 11.96 4.55
N VAL A 46 -17.25 11.01 3.75
CA VAL A 46 -16.75 9.64 3.70
C VAL A 46 -16.12 9.35 2.35
N ALA A 47 -15.14 8.44 2.30
CA ALA A 47 -14.60 7.97 1.03
C ALA A 47 -15.73 7.37 0.17
N ARG A 48 -15.70 7.59 -1.15
CA ARG A 48 -16.66 6.92 -2.03
C ARG A 48 -16.50 5.41 -1.89
N PRO A 49 -17.60 4.66 -1.67
CA PRO A 49 -17.54 3.21 -1.64
C PRO A 49 -16.94 2.67 -2.95
N ILE A 50 -16.06 1.67 -2.81
CA ILE A 50 -15.51 0.89 -3.92
C ILE A 50 -15.95 -0.56 -3.69
N SER A 51 -16.41 -1.24 -4.75
CA SER A 51 -16.78 -2.65 -4.64
C SER A 51 -15.54 -3.53 -4.56
N GLU A 52 -15.66 -4.68 -3.89
CA GLU A 52 -14.58 -5.67 -3.83
C GLU A 52 -14.16 -6.12 -5.24
N ASP A 53 -15.09 -6.32 -6.17
CA ASP A 53 -14.76 -6.65 -7.57
C ASP A 53 -13.89 -5.59 -8.23
N THR A 54 -14.15 -4.31 -7.94
CA THR A 54 -13.32 -3.21 -8.44
C THR A 54 -11.93 -3.26 -7.81
N VAL A 55 -11.84 -3.49 -6.48
CA VAL A 55 -10.56 -3.68 -5.80
C VAL A 55 -9.79 -4.84 -6.43
N ARG A 56 -10.42 -6.02 -6.58
CA ARG A 56 -9.83 -7.21 -7.20
C ARG A 56 -9.30 -6.94 -8.59
N SER A 57 -10.02 -6.16 -9.40
CA SER A 57 -9.56 -5.78 -10.74
C SER A 57 -8.32 -4.87 -10.76
N LEU A 58 -8.08 -4.12 -9.67
CA LEU A 58 -6.94 -3.20 -9.54
C LEU A 58 -5.71 -3.89 -8.92
N ILE A 59 -5.87 -5.02 -8.24
CA ILE A 59 -4.77 -5.74 -7.56
C ILE A 59 -3.59 -6.01 -8.49
N PRO A 60 -3.75 -6.59 -9.71
CA PRO A 60 -2.58 -6.87 -10.56
C PRO A 60 -1.78 -5.63 -10.93
N ARG A 61 -2.45 -4.48 -11.05
CA ARG A 61 -1.82 -3.20 -11.35
C ARG A 61 -1.00 -2.70 -10.15
N PHE A 62 -1.58 -2.73 -8.95
CA PHE A 62 -0.87 -2.31 -7.74
C PHE A 62 0.23 -3.27 -7.32
N ALA A 63 0.05 -4.57 -7.53
CA ALA A 63 1.11 -5.56 -7.35
C ALA A 63 2.34 -5.24 -8.22
N GLY A 64 2.11 -4.86 -9.48
CA GLY A 64 3.19 -4.40 -10.37
C GLY A 64 3.88 -3.13 -9.85
N VAL A 65 3.11 -2.13 -9.40
CA VAL A 65 3.67 -0.89 -8.84
C VAL A 65 4.52 -1.16 -7.60
N VAL A 66 4.03 -2.01 -6.68
CA VAL A 66 4.79 -2.38 -5.48
C VAL A 66 6.07 -3.12 -5.85
N ALA A 67 6.01 -4.06 -6.80
CA ALA A 67 7.18 -4.78 -7.28
C ALA A 67 8.22 -3.83 -7.92
N ASP A 68 7.79 -2.84 -8.70
CA ASP A 68 8.68 -1.85 -9.30
C ASP A 68 9.38 -1.00 -8.23
N LEU A 69 8.65 -0.53 -7.22
CA LEU A 69 9.20 0.27 -6.12
C LEU A 69 10.16 -0.54 -5.23
N LEU A 70 9.88 -1.83 -5.02
CA LEU A 70 10.80 -2.78 -4.38
C LEU A 70 12.08 -2.95 -5.20
N ALA A 71 11.98 -3.10 -6.52
CA ALA A 71 13.13 -3.23 -7.41
C ALA A 71 14.00 -1.96 -7.44
N MET A 72 13.39 -0.79 -7.28
CA MET A 72 14.11 0.48 -7.07
C MET A 72 14.76 0.58 -5.69
N GLY A 73 14.38 -0.31 -4.76
CA GLY A 73 14.81 -0.31 -3.37
C GLY A 73 14.28 0.88 -2.59
N TRP A 74 13.11 1.41 -2.95
CA TRP A 74 12.50 2.58 -2.28
C TRP A 74 11.58 2.19 -1.14
N ILE A 75 11.01 0.99 -1.23
CA ILE A 75 10.19 0.40 -0.18
C ILE A 75 10.71 -0.97 0.19
N GLU A 76 10.30 -1.44 1.36
CA GLU A 76 10.41 -2.82 1.79
C GLU A 76 9.06 -3.29 2.37
N ILE A 77 8.88 -4.61 2.48
CA ILE A 77 7.66 -5.21 3.01
C ILE A 77 8.00 -6.04 4.24
N ARG A 78 7.19 -5.89 5.29
CA ARG A 78 7.29 -6.65 6.53
C ARG A 78 5.94 -7.27 6.89
N GLU A 79 5.98 -8.38 7.61
CA GLU A 79 4.76 -9.04 8.11
C GLU A 79 4.88 -9.28 9.63
N PRO A 80 4.49 -8.30 10.47
CA PRO A 80 4.55 -8.45 11.93
C PRO A 80 3.60 -9.54 12.43
N HIS A 81 4.14 -10.50 13.18
CA HIS A 81 3.39 -11.64 13.69
C HIS A 81 2.53 -11.28 14.91
N ASN A 82 2.85 -10.16 15.58
CA ASN A 82 2.26 -9.69 16.83
C ASN A 82 1.76 -8.22 16.75
N GLY A 83 1.71 -7.64 15.55
CA GLY A 83 1.39 -6.22 15.34
C GLY A 83 2.49 -5.24 15.79
N VAL A 84 3.65 -5.73 16.22
CA VAL A 84 4.83 -4.91 16.54
C VAL A 84 5.78 -4.96 15.34
N TRP A 85 5.91 -3.84 14.65
CA TRP A 85 6.57 -3.74 13.35
C TRP A 85 8.10 -3.59 13.45
N ASP A 86 8.61 -2.95 14.50
CA ASP A 86 10.05 -2.79 14.77
C ASP A 86 10.78 -4.14 14.80
N GLU A 87 10.08 -5.20 15.21
CA GLU A 87 10.59 -6.56 15.38
C GLU A 87 10.34 -7.44 14.15
N ALA A 88 9.55 -6.98 13.19
CA ALA A 88 9.19 -7.76 12.01
C ALA A 88 10.35 -7.79 11.00
N ALA A 89 10.78 -9.00 10.63
CA ALA A 89 11.78 -9.17 9.59
C ALA A 89 11.24 -8.72 8.22
N VAL A 90 12.15 -8.19 7.39
CA VAL A 90 11.86 -7.93 5.98
C VAL A 90 11.55 -9.25 5.28
N MET A 91 10.45 -9.27 4.54
CA MET A 91 10.01 -10.44 3.78
C MET A 91 11.02 -10.76 2.66
N THR A 92 11.25 -12.04 2.44
CA THR A 92 12.02 -12.54 1.31
C THR A 92 11.30 -12.30 -0.01
N GLU A 93 12.03 -12.35 -1.13
CA GLU A 93 11.45 -12.19 -2.47
C GLU A 93 10.31 -13.19 -2.75
N ALA A 94 10.44 -14.44 -2.28
CA ALA A 94 9.41 -15.46 -2.45
C ALA A 94 8.15 -15.16 -1.61
N GLU A 95 8.33 -14.67 -0.37
CA GLU A 95 7.22 -14.28 0.49
C GLU A 95 6.49 -13.05 -0.07
N ILE A 96 7.23 -12.08 -0.59
CA ILE A 96 6.69 -10.92 -1.28
C ILE A 96 5.89 -11.36 -2.50
N ALA A 97 6.47 -12.18 -3.38
CA ALA A 97 5.77 -12.65 -4.58
C ALA A 97 4.46 -13.38 -4.23
N SER A 98 4.47 -14.19 -3.17
CA SER A 98 3.29 -14.85 -2.63
C SER A 98 2.24 -13.84 -2.14
N ALA A 99 2.65 -12.86 -1.32
CA ALA A 99 1.77 -11.84 -0.77
C ALA A 99 1.15 -10.93 -1.84
N LEU A 100 1.93 -10.51 -2.84
CA LEU A 100 1.42 -9.67 -3.92
C LEU A 100 0.46 -10.43 -4.85
N ALA A 101 0.63 -11.75 -4.98
CA ALA A 101 -0.24 -12.59 -5.78
C ALA A 101 -1.55 -13.00 -5.07
N ASP A 102 -1.60 -12.92 -3.74
CA ASP A 102 -2.75 -13.30 -2.93
C ASP A 102 -3.73 -12.13 -2.75
N PRO A 103 -4.93 -12.18 -3.36
CA PRO A 103 -5.91 -11.10 -3.25
C PRO A 103 -6.34 -10.76 -1.82
N ASP A 104 -6.32 -11.74 -0.91
CA ASP A 104 -6.77 -11.55 0.47
C ASP A 104 -5.75 -10.72 1.28
N THR A 105 -4.53 -10.53 0.75
CA THR A 105 -3.57 -9.58 1.31
C THR A 105 -3.93 -8.12 0.98
N TRP A 106 -4.73 -7.88 -0.06
CA TRP A 106 -5.08 -6.53 -0.54
C TRP A 106 -6.46 -6.06 -0.09
N ILE A 107 -7.31 -6.97 0.38
CA ILE A 107 -8.69 -6.69 0.73
C ILE A 107 -8.82 -6.66 2.24
N SER A 108 -9.39 -5.59 2.78
CA SER A 108 -9.73 -5.53 4.19
C SER A 108 -11.10 -6.12 4.44
N HIS A 109 -11.15 -7.20 5.22
CA HIS A 109 -12.36 -7.85 5.69
C HIS A 109 -12.72 -7.34 7.08
N VAL A 110 -13.94 -6.83 7.25
CA VAL A 110 -14.42 -6.26 8.53
C VAL A 110 -14.53 -7.34 9.63
N ASP A 111 -14.93 -8.56 9.23
CA ASP A 111 -15.23 -9.66 10.16
C ASP A 111 -14.21 -10.82 10.07
N GLY A 112 -13.06 -10.60 9.39
CA GLY A 112 -12.06 -11.63 9.11
C GLY A 112 -10.67 -11.29 9.62
N ASP A 113 -9.83 -12.31 9.79
CA ASP A 113 -8.41 -12.14 10.07
C ASP A 113 -7.73 -11.59 8.80
N ASN A 114 -7.39 -10.29 8.83
CA ASN A 114 -6.64 -9.66 7.76
C ASN A 114 -5.16 -9.96 7.93
N ARG A 115 -4.51 -10.37 6.84
CA ARG A 115 -3.05 -10.49 6.81
C ARG A 115 -2.42 -9.10 6.99
N MET A 116 -1.50 -8.96 7.93
CA MET A 116 -0.87 -7.69 8.27
C MET A 116 0.44 -7.52 7.49
N VAL A 117 0.33 -7.24 6.20
CA VAL A 117 1.49 -6.95 5.33
C VAL A 117 1.71 -5.44 5.30
N MET A 118 2.80 -4.97 5.90
CA MET A 118 3.15 -3.54 6.01
C MET A 118 4.09 -3.10 4.91
N LEU A 119 3.89 -1.88 4.44
CA LEU A 119 4.79 -1.15 3.55
C LEU A 119 5.64 -0.20 4.38
N MET A 120 6.96 -0.19 4.14
CA MET A 120 7.90 0.72 4.79
C MET A 120 8.78 1.39 3.73
N THR A 121 9.20 2.62 3.95
CA THR A 121 10.28 3.22 3.16
C THR A 121 11.64 2.67 3.58
N THR A 122 12.62 2.76 2.68
CA THR A 122 14.00 2.38 2.96
C THR A 122 14.88 3.61 3.18
N ASP A 123 16.07 3.40 3.77
CA ASP A 123 17.11 4.43 3.86
C ASP A 123 17.43 5.10 2.50
N ARG A 124 17.32 4.33 1.41
CA ARG A 124 17.56 4.84 0.05
C ARG A 124 16.51 5.87 -0.34
N TRP A 125 15.25 5.61 -0.01
CA TRP A 125 14.19 6.58 -0.23
C TRP A 125 14.41 7.83 0.60
N ASP A 126 14.73 7.66 1.89
CA ASP A 126 14.93 8.78 2.81
C ASP A 126 16.06 9.71 2.37
N GLN A 127 17.15 9.14 1.84
CA GLN A 127 18.24 9.90 1.22
C GLN A 127 17.80 10.66 -0.03
N LEU A 128 16.91 10.07 -0.83
CA LEU A 128 16.43 10.66 -2.08
C LEU A 128 15.52 11.87 -1.84
N VAL A 129 14.70 11.84 -0.78
CA VAL A 129 13.77 12.94 -0.45
C VAL A 129 14.39 14.02 0.45
N SER A 130 15.48 13.71 1.15
CA SER A 130 16.18 14.66 2.03
C SER A 130 17.28 15.46 1.33
N GLY A 131 17.67 15.07 0.10
CA GLY A 131 18.68 15.75 -0.73
C GLY A 131 18.08 16.83 -1.63
#